data_AF-A0A5R8LJ66-F1
#
_entry.id   AF-A0A5R8LJ66-F1
#
_cell.length_a   1.000
_cell.length_b   1.000
_cell.length_c   1.000
_cell.angle_alpha   90.00
_cell.angle_beta   90.00
_cell.angle_gamma   90.00
#
_symmetry.space_group_name_H-M   'P 1'
#
loop_
_entity.id
_entity.type
_entity.pdbx_description
1 polymer ?
#
loop_
_entity_poly.entity_id
_entity_poly.type
_entity_poly.pdbx_seq_one_letter_code
_entity_poly.pdbx_strand_id
1 'polypeptide(L)' 'MRERKLKYFEKLERIDKKMKFKIVGRNGETKIKEFRSQYEADLYCERLNYERLERLGLIEHLNIPAIEFE' A
#
# COMPACT_ATOMS: atom_id res chain seq x y z
N MET A 1 30.42 20.12 -8.06
CA MET A 1 29.11 20.01 -7.36
C MET A 1 28.06 19.16 -8.10
N ARG A 2 28.05 19.07 -9.45
CA ARG A 2 27.07 18.24 -10.20
C ARG A 2 27.24 16.72 -9.98
N GLU A 3 28.48 16.23 -9.88
CA GLU A 3 28.74 14.79 -9.68
C GLU A 3 28.24 14.25 -8.33
N ARG A 4 28.22 15.07 -7.27
CA ARG A 4 27.67 14.67 -5.97
C ARG A 4 26.15 14.51 -6.01
N LYS A 5 25.45 15.29 -6.83
CA LYS A 5 23.99 15.15 -7.05
C LYS A 5 23.66 13.86 -7.79
N LEU A 6 24.42 13.52 -8.85
CA LEU A 6 24.22 12.27 -9.60
C LEU A 6 24.41 11.02 -8.72
N LYS A 7 25.47 10.97 -7.90
CA LYS A 7 25.69 9.86 -6.95
C LYS A 7 24.58 9.72 -5.89
N TYR A 8 23.87 10.79 -5.56
CA TYR A 8 22.74 10.75 -4.62
C TYR A 8 21.51 10.09 -5.26
N PHE A 9 21.27 10.35 -6.55
CA PHE A 9 20.20 9.70 -7.31
C PHE A 9 20.51 8.23 -7.63
N GLU A 10 21.75 7.88 -7.99
CA GLU A 10 22.16 6.46 -8.16
C GLU A 10 22.07 5.64 -6.85
N LYS A 11 22.22 6.29 -5.69
CA LYS A 11 22.01 5.62 -4.39
C LYS A 11 20.53 5.41 -4.06
N LEU A 12 19.64 6.28 -4.54
CA LEU A 12 18.18 6.11 -4.41
C LEU A 12 17.67 4.98 -5.31
N GLU A 13 18.31 4.74 -6.47
CA GLU A 13 17.99 3.60 -7.36
C GLU A 13 18.28 2.22 -6.76
N ARG A 14 19.07 2.14 -5.66
CA ARG A 14 19.48 0.85 -5.06
C ARG A 14 18.50 0.26 -4.02
N ILE A 15 17.39 0.91 -3.73
CA ILE A 15 16.42 0.40 -2.72
C ILE A 15 15.00 0.38 -3.29
N ASP A 16 14.82 -0.15 -4.50
CA ASP A 16 13.52 -0.73 -4.90
C ASP A 16 13.45 -2.20 -4.38
N LYS A 17 13.90 -2.42 -3.13
CA LYS A 17 13.82 -3.73 -2.47
C LYS A 17 12.37 -3.93 -2.06
N LYS A 18 11.59 -4.53 -2.95
CA LYS A 18 10.27 -5.03 -2.58
C LYS A 18 10.43 -6.09 -1.51
N MET A 19 9.71 -5.92 -0.41
CA MET A 19 9.67 -6.87 0.70
C MET A 19 8.48 -7.80 0.48
N LYS A 20 8.67 -9.10 0.77
CA LYS A 20 7.60 -10.10 0.69
C LYS A 20 6.84 -10.12 2.00
N PHE A 21 5.54 -9.87 1.93
CA PHE A 21 4.64 -9.92 3.07
C PHE A 21 3.72 -11.12 2.93
N LYS A 22 3.56 -11.86 4.03
CA LYS A 22 2.59 -12.94 4.16
C LYS A 22 1.30 -12.35 4.72
N ILE A 23 0.27 -12.26 3.87
CA ILE A 23 -1.05 -11.79 4.25
C ILE A 23 -1.90 -13.01 4.59
N VAL A 24 -2.44 -13.04 5.80
CA VAL A 24 -3.28 -14.13 6.30
C VAL A 24 -4.73 -13.66 6.33
N GLY A 25 -5.56 -14.28 5.50
CA GLY A 25 -7.00 -14.08 5.47
C GLY A 25 -7.70 -14.85 6.59
N ARG A 26 -8.92 -14.41 6.92
CA ARG A 26 -9.73 -14.97 8.02
C ARG A 26 -10.08 -16.46 7.86
N ASN A 27 -10.13 -16.96 6.61
CA ASN A 27 -10.41 -18.36 6.31
C ASN A 27 -9.16 -19.26 6.40
N GLY A 28 -8.03 -18.73 6.89
CA GLY A 28 -6.74 -19.41 6.87
C GLY A 28 -6.00 -19.31 5.53
N GLU A 29 -6.64 -18.73 4.50
CA GLU A 29 -5.99 -18.46 3.21
C GLU A 29 -4.77 -17.57 3.42
N THR A 30 -3.64 -17.97 2.84
CA THR A 30 -2.40 -17.18 2.88
C THR A 30 -2.05 -16.73 1.48
N LYS A 31 -1.76 -15.44 1.30
CA LYS A 31 -1.21 -14.88 0.06
C LYS A 31 0.12 -14.19 0.36
N ILE A 32 1.13 -14.47 -0.45
CA ILE A 32 2.41 -13.75 -0.40
C ILE A 32 2.37 -12.64 -1.45
N LYS A 33 2.64 -11.40 -1.04
CA LYS A 33 2.65 -10.25 -1.94
C LYS A 33 3.86 -9.36 -1.67
N GLU A 34 4.36 -8.74 -2.72
CA GLU A 34 5.52 -7.87 -2.68
C GLU A 34 5.09 -6.41 -2.61
N PHE A 35 5.63 -5.67 -1.64
CA PHE A 35 5.36 -4.26 -1.42
C PHE A 35 6.67 -3.48 -1.24
N ARG A 36 6.66 -2.19 -1.59
CA ARG A 36 7.82 -1.30 -1.42
C ARG A 36 8.05 -0.89 0.03
N SER A 37 7.01 -0.99 0.86
CA SER A 37 7.07 -0.63 2.28
C SER A 37 6.01 -1.37 3.10
N GLN A 38 6.19 -1.38 4.43
CA GLN A 38 5.15 -1.82 5.37
C GLN A 38 3.86 -1.01 5.20
N TYR A 39 3.99 0.31 5.04
CA TYR A 39 2.86 1.22 4.84
C TYR A 39 1.98 0.82 3.64
N GLU A 40 2.60 0.45 2.52
CA GLU A 40 1.87 -0.02 1.34
C GLU A 40 1.16 -1.36 1.58
N ALA A 41 1.77 -2.25 2.36
CA ALA A 41 1.17 -3.52 2.77
C ALA A 41 -0.05 -3.29 3.68
N ASP A 42 0.06 -2.35 4.63
CA ASP A 42 -1.03 -1.98 5.55
C ASP A 42 -2.20 -1.36 4.79
N LEU A 43 -1.93 -0.40 3.89
CA LEU A 43 -2.95 0.19 3.01
C LEU A 43 -3.68 -0.85 2.16
N TYR A 44 -2.95 -1.85 1.66
CA TYR A 44 -3.55 -2.94 0.91
C TYR A 44 -4.51 -3.77 1.77
N CYS A 45 -4.14 -4.06 3.02
CA CYS A 45 -5.01 -4.77 3.97
C CYS A 45 -6.26 -3.95 4.32
N GLU A 46 -6.11 -2.65 4.56
CA GLU A 46 -7.25 -1.75 4.81
C GLU A 46 -8.22 -1.72 3.62
N ARG A 47 -7.69 -1.66 2.39
CA ARG A 47 -8.53 -1.72 1.17
C ARG A 47 -9.32 -3.02 1.07
N LEU A 48 -8.68 -4.17 1.34
CA LEU A 48 -9.39 -5.46 1.34
C LEU A 48 -10.50 -5.53 2.41
N ASN A 49 -10.26 -4.93 3.58
CA ASN A 49 -11.27 -4.85 4.63
C ASN A 49 -12.44 -3.95 4.21
N TYR A 50 -12.14 -2.80 3.61
CA TYR A 50 -13.14 -1.88 3.07
C TYR A 50 -14.02 -2.57 2.02
N GLU A 51 -13.42 -3.17 0.97
CA GLU A 51 -14.14 -3.90 -0.09
C GLU A 51 -14.98 -5.06 0.47
N ARG A 52 -14.56 -5.65 1.59
CA ARG A 52 -15.33 -6.69 2.27
C ARG A 52 -16.54 -6.11 3.00
N LEU A 53 -16.37 -5.02 3.74
CA LEU A 53 -17.47 -4.36 4.45
C LEU A 53 -18.52 -3.81 3.47
N GLU A 54 -18.07 -3.25 2.35
CA GLU A 54 -18.94 -2.76 1.28
C GLU A 54 -19.75 -3.92 0.66
N ARG A 55 -19.12 -5.04 0.31
CA ARG A 55 -19.82 -6.24 -0.20
C ARG A 55 -20.83 -6.84 0.77
N LEU A 56 -20.62 -6.66 2.08
CA LEU A 56 -21.55 -7.11 3.12
C LEU A 56 -22.68 -6.11 3.38
N GLY A 57 -22.66 -4.93 2.75
CA GLY A 57 -23.62 -3.85 3.02
C GLY A 57 -23.49 -3.27 4.43
N LEU A 58 -22.31 -3.41 5.07
CA LEU A 58 -22.07 -2.89 6.42
C LEU A 58 -21.59 -1.45 6.43
N ILE A 59 -21.13 -0.96 5.28
CA ILE A 59 -20.73 0.42 5.04
C ILE A 59 -21.23 0.84 3.67
N GLU A 60 -21.50 2.14 3.51
CA GLU A 60 -21.87 2.75 2.24
C GLU A 60 -20.71 3.60 1.72
N HIS A 61 -20.51 3.62 0.40
CA HIS A 61 -19.50 4.48 -0.22
C HIS A 61 -20.02 5.91 -0.30
N LEU A 62 -19.39 6.82 0.44
CA LEU A 62 -19.62 8.25 0.27
C LEU A 62 -18.80 8.73 -0.93
N ASN A 63 -19.46 8.99 -2.06
CA ASN A 63 -18.84 9.58 -3.26
C ASN A 63 -18.46 11.07 -3.10
N ILE A 64 -18.39 11.56 -1.87
CA ILE A 64 -18.06 12.94 -1.55
C ILE A 64 -16.58 12.96 -1.15
N PRO A 65 -15.75 13.86 -1.72
CA PRO A 65 -14.36 13.98 -1.30
C PRO A 65 -14.30 14.28 0.21
N ALA A 66 -13.52 13.49 0.94
CA ALA A 66 -13.34 13.68 2.39
C ALA A 66 -12.64 15.01 2.74
N ILE A 67 -11.88 15.55 1.78
CA ILE A 67 -11.18 16.82 1.89
C ILE A 67 -11.27 17.49 0.51
N GLU A 68 -11.89 18.66 0.44
CA GLU A 68 -11.73 19.57 -0.69
C GLU A 68 -10.54 20.49 -0.38
N PHE A 69 -9.59 20.56 -1.31
CA PHE A 69 -8.52 21.55 -1.25
C PHE A 69 -8.92 22.75 -2.10
N GLU A 70 -8.96 23.93 -1.50
CA GLU A 70 -9.01 25.22 -2.20
C GLU A 70 -7.64 25.61 -2.76
#